data_AF-A0A1A8RD09-F1
#
_entry.id   AF-A0A1A8RD09-F1
#
_cell.length_a   1.000
_cell.length_b   1.000
_cell.length_c   1.000
_cell.angle_alpha   90.00
_cell.angle_beta   90.00
_cell.angle_gamma   90.00
#
_symmetry.space_group_name_H-M   'P 1'
#
loop_
_entity.id
_entity.type
_entity.pdbx_description
1 polymer ?
#
loop_
_entity_poly.entity_id
_entity_poly.type
_entity_poly.pdbx_seq_one_letter_code
_entity_poly.pdbx_strand_id
1 'polypeptide(L)'
;TSPRCVHGVVLSTLLDLCDNPNTRSQILSWRDTDGQTAPRILLELWRDEEEELGVLRDQHGGIKDPKKPILTHLQQKVSGDSSFPADSPSAAVLEVSENLRAKIYLIFCCLGFQELPGLSAEDFVTLSIVRRYLTFKVGEVWDEVSRELVLEGTRLTSSDEEALRSICETSEETARRVLEEQCDILEQQQS
;
A
#
# COMPACT_ATOMS: atom_id res chain seq x y z
N THR A 1 -7.76 -23.93 1.07
CA THR A 1 -7.34 -22.59 0.60
C THR A 1 -7.75 -22.43 -0.86
N SER A 2 -8.44 -21.34 -1.18
CA SER A 2 -8.83 -21.03 -2.57
C SER A 2 -7.59 -20.55 -3.36
N PRO A 3 -7.48 -20.80 -4.68
CA PRO A 3 -6.37 -20.28 -5.48
C PRO A 3 -6.30 -18.74 -5.45
N ARG A 4 -5.09 -18.14 -5.39
CA ARG A 4 -4.90 -16.66 -5.36
C ARG A 4 -5.62 -15.92 -6.48
N CYS A 5 -5.73 -16.53 -7.66
CA CYS A 5 -6.47 -15.95 -8.78
C CYS A 5 -7.95 -15.71 -8.45
N VAL A 6 -8.54 -16.52 -7.57
CA VAL A 6 -9.92 -16.35 -7.10
C VAL A 6 -10.04 -15.14 -6.18
N HIS A 7 -9.06 -14.86 -5.32
CA HIS A 7 -9.09 -13.65 -4.47
C HIS A 7 -9.07 -12.38 -5.33
N GLY A 8 -8.21 -12.33 -6.34
CA GLY A 8 -8.17 -11.21 -7.29
C GLY A 8 -9.52 -10.97 -7.99
N VAL A 9 -10.14 -12.03 -8.50
CA VAL A 9 -11.46 -11.95 -9.16
C VAL A 9 -12.55 -11.49 -8.19
N VAL A 10 -12.57 -12.03 -6.97
CA VAL A 10 -13.56 -11.65 -5.94
C VAL A 10 -13.41 -10.18 -5.55
N LEU A 11 -12.18 -9.71 -5.30
CA LEU A 11 -11.95 -8.29 -4.97
C LEU A 11 -12.31 -7.37 -6.14
N SER A 12 -12.04 -7.77 -7.38
CA SER A 12 -12.48 -7.03 -8.57
C SER A 12 -14.00 -6.96 -8.68
N THR A 13 -14.71 -8.08 -8.49
CA THR A 13 -16.18 -8.06 -8.48
C THR A 13 -16.73 -7.20 -7.34
N LEU A 14 -16.10 -7.25 -6.16
CA LEU A 14 -16.51 -6.41 -5.03
C LEU A 14 -16.32 -4.92 -5.34
N LEU A 15 -15.22 -4.55 -6.01
CA LEU A 15 -14.99 -3.20 -6.51
C LEU A 15 -16.05 -2.75 -7.51
N ASP A 16 -16.43 -3.60 -8.45
CA ASP A 16 -17.50 -3.26 -9.41
C ASP A 16 -18.83 -3.00 -8.67
N LEU A 17 -19.09 -3.71 -7.58
CA LEU A 17 -20.26 -3.48 -6.73
C LEU A 17 -20.16 -2.18 -5.91
N CYS A 18 -18.96 -1.68 -5.62
CA CYS A 18 -18.74 -0.45 -4.86
C CYS A 18 -19.30 0.81 -5.57
N ASP A 19 -19.57 0.74 -6.87
CA ASP A 19 -20.26 1.81 -7.63
C ASP A 19 -21.73 1.99 -7.20
N ASN A 20 -22.32 0.97 -6.57
CA ASN A 20 -23.65 1.10 -5.97
C ASN A 20 -23.53 1.72 -4.56
N PRO A 21 -24.17 2.87 -4.30
CA PRO A 21 -24.06 3.56 -3.00
C PRO A 21 -24.60 2.72 -1.82
N ASN A 22 -25.44 1.72 -2.07
CA ASN A 22 -25.95 0.83 -1.04
C ASN A 22 -24.96 -0.28 -0.65
N THR A 23 -23.93 -0.53 -1.46
CA THR A 23 -22.96 -1.62 -1.22
C THR A 23 -22.16 -1.37 0.05
N ARG A 24 -21.81 -0.11 0.35
CA ARG A 24 -21.03 0.24 1.55
C ARG A 24 -21.65 -0.29 2.84
N SER A 25 -22.94 -0.05 3.07
CA SER A 25 -23.61 -0.50 4.29
C SER A 25 -23.71 -2.03 4.35
N GLN A 26 -23.88 -2.69 3.21
CA GLN A 26 -23.90 -4.16 3.13
C GLN A 26 -22.53 -4.76 3.48
N ILE A 27 -21.44 -4.23 2.91
CA ILE A 27 -20.08 -4.69 3.24
C ILE A 27 -19.76 -4.46 4.72
N LEU A 28 -20.10 -3.29 5.27
CA LEU A 28 -19.80 -2.96 6.68
C LEU A 28 -20.65 -3.77 7.68
N SER A 29 -21.84 -4.22 7.28
CA SER A 29 -22.70 -5.08 8.10
C SER A 29 -22.41 -6.57 7.94
N TRP A 30 -21.69 -6.97 6.89
CA TRP A 30 -21.33 -8.36 6.64
C TRP A 30 -20.45 -8.94 7.75
N ARG A 31 -20.71 -10.20 8.10
CA ARG A 31 -19.95 -10.99 9.06
C ARG A 31 -19.77 -12.41 8.53
N ASP A 32 -18.62 -13.02 8.79
CA ASP A 32 -18.42 -14.45 8.55
C ASP A 32 -19.03 -15.32 9.67
N THR A 33 -18.80 -16.64 9.62
CA THR A 33 -19.26 -17.59 10.64
C THR A 33 -18.65 -17.38 12.01
N ASP A 34 -17.46 -16.77 12.06
CA ASP A 34 -16.70 -16.49 13.28
C ASP A 34 -16.92 -15.05 13.79
N GLY A 35 -17.77 -14.27 13.11
CA GLY A 35 -18.11 -12.90 13.45
C GLY A 35 -17.10 -11.86 12.95
N GLN A 36 -16.15 -12.23 12.10
CA GLN A 36 -15.17 -11.30 11.53
C GLN A 36 -15.84 -10.34 10.55
N THR A 37 -15.35 -9.10 10.53
CA THR A 37 -15.89 -8.05 9.67
C THR A 37 -15.15 -8.03 8.33
N ALA A 38 -15.83 -7.58 7.27
CA ALA A 38 -15.18 -7.45 5.96
C ALA A 38 -13.91 -6.56 5.99
N PRO A 39 -13.89 -5.40 6.69
CA PRO A 39 -12.66 -4.61 6.84
C PRO A 39 -11.51 -5.38 7.47
N ARG A 40 -11.78 -6.20 8.50
CA ARG A 40 -10.75 -7.01 9.14
C ARG A 40 -10.15 -8.03 8.17
N ILE A 41 -10.98 -8.78 7.45
CA ILE A 41 -10.51 -9.77 6.46
C ILE A 41 -9.70 -9.09 5.35
N LEU A 42 -10.10 -7.90 4.88
CA LEU A 42 -9.35 -7.16 3.88
C LEU A 42 -7.96 -6.74 4.38
N LEU A 43 -7.82 -6.41 5.67
CA LEU A 43 -6.54 -6.08 6.29
C LEU A 43 -5.68 -7.32 6.53
N GLU A 44 -6.28 -8.46 6.87
CA GLU A 44 -5.60 -9.75 6.93
C GLU A 44 -5.04 -10.13 5.55
N LEU A 45 -5.86 -10.06 4.50
CA LEU A 45 -5.41 -10.29 3.11
C LEU A 45 -4.31 -9.34 2.67
N TRP A 46 -4.33 -8.08 3.14
CA TRP A 46 -3.25 -7.14 2.88
C TRP A 46 -1.94 -7.59 3.51
N ARG A 47 -1.96 -7.99 4.78
CA ARG A 47 -0.77 -8.47 5.51
C ARG A 47 -0.18 -9.72 4.85
N ASP A 48 -1.03 -10.68 4.49
CA ASP A 48 -0.62 -11.88 3.76
C ASP A 48 0.06 -11.54 2.43
N GLU A 49 -0.54 -10.62 1.65
CA GLU A 49 0.03 -10.16 0.38
C GLU A 49 1.37 -9.45 0.57
N GLU A 50 1.54 -8.66 1.64
CA GLU A 50 2.81 -7.99 1.94
C GLU A 50 3.91 -8.95 2.40
N GLU A 51 3.56 -9.97 3.17
CA GLU A 51 4.49 -11.04 3.56
C GLU A 51 4.98 -11.79 2.32
N GLU A 52 4.07 -12.18 1.42
CA GLU A 52 4.42 -12.86 0.16
C GLU A 52 5.29 -11.99 -0.76
N LEU A 53 5.05 -10.68 -0.80
CA LEU A 53 5.84 -9.72 -1.57
C LEU A 53 7.19 -9.36 -0.89
N GLY A 54 7.41 -9.82 0.33
CA GLY A 54 8.62 -9.56 1.11
C GLY A 54 8.76 -8.10 1.54
N VAL A 55 7.64 -7.42 1.81
CA VAL A 55 7.64 -6.04 2.34
C VAL A 55 8.16 -6.05 3.77
N LEU A 56 9.06 -5.13 4.10
CA LEU A 56 9.66 -5.06 5.43
C LEU A 56 8.70 -4.41 6.45
N ARG A 57 8.35 -5.17 7.48
CA ARG A 57 7.51 -4.75 8.61
C ARG A 57 8.24 -4.87 9.95
N ASP A 58 7.79 -4.11 10.93
CA ASP A 58 8.21 -4.29 12.33
C ASP A 58 7.44 -5.45 12.99
N GLN A 59 7.63 -5.65 14.29
CA GLN A 59 7.00 -6.75 15.04
C GLN A 59 5.47 -6.61 15.21
N HIS A 60 4.90 -5.44 14.91
CA HIS A 60 3.47 -5.15 15.01
C HIS A 60 2.82 -4.92 13.62
N GLY A 61 3.52 -5.22 12.53
CA GLY A 61 3.03 -4.95 11.17
C GLY A 61 3.16 -3.49 10.73
N GLY A 62 3.89 -2.65 11.47
CA GLY A 62 4.13 -1.24 11.18
C GLY A 62 5.20 -1.01 10.12
N ILE A 63 5.40 0.26 9.74
CA ILE A 63 6.45 0.67 8.81
C ILE A 63 7.82 0.46 9.48
N LYS A 64 8.72 -0.30 8.85
CA LYS A 64 10.09 -0.49 9.37
C LYS A 64 11.09 0.54 8.83
N ASP A 65 10.98 0.89 7.56
CA ASP A 65 11.84 1.86 6.87
C ASP A 65 10.96 2.97 6.25
N PRO A 66 10.97 4.20 6.79
CA PRO A 66 10.19 5.31 6.26
C PRO A 66 10.56 5.69 4.82
N LYS A 67 11.78 5.36 4.36
CA LYS A 67 12.19 5.60 2.97
C LYS A 67 11.63 4.56 2.01
N LYS A 68 11.26 3.39 2.53
CA LYS A 68 10.81 2.23 1.76
C LYS A 68 9.59 1.59 2.43
N PRO A 69 8.49 2.35 2.62
CA PRO A 69 7.41 1.94 3.50
C PRO A 69 6.59 0.76 2.97
N ILE A 70 6.57 0.54 1.65
CA ILE A 70 5.80 -0.54 1.00
C ILE A 70 6.60 -1.29 -0.08
N LEU A 71 7.93 -1.09 -0.10
CA LEU A 71 8.82 -1.62 -1.13
C LEU A 71 8.90 -3.14 -1.04
N THR A 72 8.71 -3.80 -2.19
CA THR A 72 8.75 -5.26 -2.28
C THR A 72 10.16 -5.76 -2.57
N HIS A 73 10.46 -7.01 -2.21
CA HIS A 73 11.76 -7.63 -2.49
C HIS A 73 12.00 -7.74 -4.01
N LEU A 74 10.97 -8.09 -4.78
CA LEU A 74 11.08 -8.23 -6.23
C LEU A 74 11.36 -6.88 -6.90
N GLN A 75 10.63 -5.83 -6.51
CA GLN A 75 10.85 -4.48 -7.03
C GLN A 75 12.27 -4.01 -6.74
N GLN A 76 12.77 -4.21 -5.52
CA GLN A 76 14.14 -3.87 -5.15
C GLN A 76 15.18 -4.59 -6.02
N LYS A 77 14.94 -5.87 -6.34
CA LYS A 77 15.83 -6.68 -7.18
C LYS A 77 15.83 -6.22 -8.65
N VAL A 78 14.66 -5.89 -9.19
CA VAL A 78 14.48 -5.44 -10.58
C VAL A 78 15.08 -4.03 -10.76
N SER A 79 14.87 -3.15 -9.78
CA SER A 79 15.33 -1.76 -9.76
C SER A 79 16.85 -1.54 -9.56
N GLY A 80 17.64 -2.59 -9.34
CA GLY A 80 18.99 -2.50 -8.79
C GLY A 80 20.06 -1.96 -9.74
N ASP A 81 20.30 -2.64 -10.87
CA ASP A 81 21.59 -2.53 -11.58
C ASP A 81 21.49 -2.28 -13.10
N SER A 82 20.28 -2.20 -13.67
CA SER A 82 20.10 -2.05 -15.12
C SER A 82 19.00 -1.07 -15.45
N SER A 83 19.24 -0.21 -16.44
CA SER A 83 18.18 0.62 -17.00
C SER A 83 17.16 -0.23 -17.76
N PHE A 84 15.92 0.23 -17.79
CA PHE A 84 14.83 -0.42 -18.50
C PHE A 84 14.55 0.29 -19.84
N PRO A 85 13.96 -0.41 -20.82
CA PRO A 85 13.45 0.25 -22.02
C PRO A 85 12.42 1.32 -21.67
N ALA A 86 12.50 2.51 -22.30
CA ALA A 86 11.61 3.63 -22.03
C ALA A 86 10.12 3.37 -22.36
N ASP A 87 9.83 2.33 -23.14
CA ASP A 87 8.47 1.86 -23.47
C ASP A 87 7.91 0.85 -22.46
N SER A 88 8.71 0.43 -21.48
CA SER A 88 8.29 -0.48 -20.43
C SER A 88 7.77 0.26 -19.19
N PRO A 89 6.67 -0.20 -18.57
CA PRO A 89 6.22 0.35 -17.29
C PRO A 89 7.27 0.10 -16.19
N SER A 90 7.36 1.04 -15.25
CA SER A 90 8.27 0.91 -14.11
C SER A 90 7.86 -0.27 -13.21
N ALA A 91 8.80 -0.79 -12.43
CA ALA A 91 8.55 -1.95 -11.56
C ALA A 91 7.44 -1.67 -10.54
N ALA A 92 7.39 -0.45 -9.98
CA ALA A 92 6.30 0.01 -9.12
C ALA A 92 4.92 -0.05 -9.82
N VAL A 93 4.85 0.36 -11.09
CA VAL A 93 3.60 0.36 -11.87
C VAL A 93 3.14 -1.05 -12.21
N LEU A 94 4.06 -1.93 -12.63
CA LEU A 94 3.75 -3.34 -12.91
C LEU A 94 3.19 -4.03 -11.66
N GLU A 95 3.82 -3.80 -10.51
CA GLU A 95 3.43 -4.42 -9.25
C GLU A 95 1.99 -4.08 -8.81
N VAL A 96 1.55 -2.84 -9.05
CA VAL A 96 0.15 -2.39 -8.82
C VAL A 96 -0.85 -3.22 -9.62
N SER A 97 -0.49 -3.65 -10.82
CA SER A 97 -1.38 -4.40 -11.71
C SER A 97 -1.51 -5.89 -11.33
N GLU A 98 -0.47 -6.44 -10.70
CA GLU A 98 -0.36 -7.87 -10.42
C GLU A 98 -0.86 -8.26 -9.02
N ASN A 99 -0.76 -7.35 -8.05
CA ASN A 99 -1.05 -7.64 -6.65
C ASN A 99 -2.53 -7.44 -6.26
N LEU A 100 -2.84 -7.80 -5.02
CA LEU A 100 -4.15 -7.55 -4.39
C LEU A 100 -4.24 -6.17 -3.72
N ARG A 101 -3.11 -5.57 -3.33
CA ARG A 101 -3.03 -4.32 -2.54
C ARG A 101 -3.80 -3.17 -3.18
N ALA A 102 -3.65 -2.95 -4.48
CA ALA A 102 -4.37 -1.87 -5.17
C ALA A 102 -5.90 -2.04 -5.09
N LYS A 103 -6.37 -3.29 -5.17
CA LYS A 103 -7.80 -3.60 -5.11
C LYS A 103 -8.33 -3.37 -3.69
N ILE A 104 -7.59 -3.83 -2.68
CA ILE A 104 -7.92 -3.62 -1.26
C ILE A 104 -7.99 -2.11 -0.94
N TYR A 105 -6.99 -1.34 -1.38
CA TYR A 105 -6.99 0.12 -1.21
C TYR A 105 -8.24 0.78 -1.81
N LEU A 106 -8.60 0.43 -3.04
CA LEU A 106 -9.78 0.98 -3.71
C LEU A 106 -11.09 0.60 -3.00
N ILE A 107 -11.18 -0.62 -2.44
CA ILE A 107 -12.33 -1.02 -1.62
C ILE A 107 -12.41 -0.12 -0.38
N PHE A 108 -11.30 0.14 0.30
CA PHE A 108 -11.29 1.08 1.43
C PHE A 108 -11.62 2.52 1.04
N CYS A 109 -11.30 2.96 -0.18
CA CYS A 109 -11.80 4.24 -0.69
C CYS A 109 -13.33 4.28 -0.80
N CYS A 110 -13.98 3.16 -1.13
CA CYS A 110 -15.44 3.04 -1.09
C CYS A 110 -16.00 2.97 0.34
N LEU A 111 -15.38 2.18 1.21
CA LEU A 111 -15.86 1.98 2.59
C LEU A 111 -15.65 3.20 3.49
N GLY A 112 -14.60 3.98 3.19
CA GLY A 112 -14.04 4.98 4.09
C GLY A 112 -13.04 4.36 5.07
N PHE A 113 -12.23 5.22 5.68
CA PHE A 113 -11.15 4.83 6.61
C PHE A 113 -11.50 5.09 8.08
N GLN A 114 -12.76 5.41 8.38
CA GLN A 114 -13.22 5.80 9.71
C GLN A 114 -14.40 4.91 10.14
N GLU A 115 -14.57 4.73 11.46
CA GLU A 115 -15.70 4.01 12.07
C GLU A 115 -15.86 2.56 11.56
N LEU A 116 -14.74 1.93 11.20
CA LEU A 116 -14.74 0.55 10.71
C LEU A 116 -14.96 -0.42 11.88
N PRO A 117 -15.93 -1.35 11.77
CA PRO A 117 -16.29 -2.22 12.88
C PRO A 117 -15.29 -3.36 13.09
N GLY A 118 -15.06 -3.72 14.35
CA GLY A 118 -14.39 -4.96 14.75
C GLY A 118 -12.88 -5.02 14.47
N LEU A 119 -12.23 -3.86 14.35
CA LEU A 119 -10.78 -3.76 14.13
C LEU A 119 -10.00 -3.76 15.45
N SER A 120 -8.89 -4.49 15.46
CA SER A 120 -7.87 -4.45 16.52
C SER A 120 -6.85 -3.31 16.28
N ALA A 121 -5.93 -3.04 17.21
CA ALA A 121 -4.85 -2.08 16.94
C ALA A 121 -3.96 -2.51 15.80
N GLU A 122 -3.65 -3.79 15.67
CA GLU A 122 -2.86 -4.31 14.55
C GLU A 122 -3.55 -4.03 13.21
N ASP A 123 -4.89 -4.13 13.20
CA ASP A 123 -5.70 -3.73 12.05
C ASP A 123 -5.61 -2.22 11.80
N PHE A 124 -5.65 -1.37 12.82
CA PHE A 124 -5.47 0.07 12.66
C PHE A 124 -4.05 0.46 12.21
N VAL A 125 -3.02 -0.24 12.69
CA VAL A 125 -1.63 -0.11 12.23
C VAL A 125 -1.56 -0.43 10.74
N THR A 126 -2.17 -1.53 10.30
CA THR A 126 -2.26 -1.91 8.89
C THR A 126 -3.05 -0.87 8.08
N LEU A 127 -4.21 -0.43 8.60
CA LEU A 127 -5.09 0.52 7.94
C LEU A 127 -4.42 1.88 7.70
N SER A 128 -3.56 2.34 8.62
CA SER A 128 -2.78 3.57 8.46
C SER A 128 -1.86 3.52 7.22
N ILE A 129 -1.31 2.34 6.92
CA ILE A 129 -0.51 2.08 5.71
C ILE A 129 -1.41 2.04 4.48
N VAL A 130 -2.50 1.25 4.52
CA VAL A 130 -3.46 1.12 3.41
C VAL A 130 -3.97 2.50 2.98
N ARG A 131 -4.34 3.35 3.93
CA ARG A 131 -4.82 4.72 3.69
C ARG A 131 -3.84 5.57 2.90
N ARG A 132 -2.53 5.31 3.03
CA ARG A 132 -1.45 6.03 2.35
C ARG A 132 -0.87 5.28 1.15
N TYR A 133 -1.44 4.13 0.78
CA TYR A 133 -0.91 3.26 -0.28
C TYR A 133 -0.57 4.01 -1.57
N LEU A 134 -1.51 4.77 -2.13
CA LEU A 134 -1.27 5.47 -3.39
C LEU A 134 -0.18 6.54 -3.26
N THR A 135 -0.11 7.25 -2.13
CA THR A 135 0.96 8.23 -1.86
C THR A 135 2.33 7.55 -1.84
N PHE A 136 2.46 6.43 -1.14
CA PHE A 136 3.70 5.67 -1.09
C PHE A 136 4.08 5.10 -2.46
N LYS A 137 3.11 4.60 -3.22
CA LYS A 137 3.35 4.04 -4.55
C LYS A 137 3.81 5.11 -5.55
N VAL A 138 3.22 6.30 -5.49
CA VAL A 138 3.68 7.46 -6.27
C VAL A 138 5.12 7.81 -5.90
N GLY A 139 5.47 7.78 -4.61
CA GLY A 139 6.85 7.96 -4.15
C GLY A 139 7.83 6.96 -4.76
N GLU A 140 7.48 5.67 -4.79
CA GLU A 140 8.31 4.62 -5.40
C GLU A 140 8.49 4.82 -6.91
N VAL A 141 7.43 5.22 -7.63
CA VAL A 141 7.52 5.54 -9.06
C VAL A 141 8.51 6.68 -9.29
N TRP A 142 8.46 7.73 -8.47
CA TRP A 142 9.39 8.86 -8.61
C TRP A 142 10.84 8.50 -8.25
N ASP A 143 11.05 7.60 -7.29
CA ASP A 143 12.38 7.07 -6.98
C ASP A 143 12.94 6.26 -8.17
N GLU A 144 12.10 5.42 -8.80
CA GLU A 144 12.46 4.69 -10.02
C GLU A 144 12.79 5.63 -11.18
N VAL A 145 11.95 6.64 -11.45
CA VAL A 145 12.21 7.64 -12.50
C VAL A 145 13.51 8.40 -12.24
N SER A 146 13.74 8.86 -11.01
CA SER A 146 14.96 9.57 -10.63
C SER A 146 16.20 8.70 -10.87
N ARG A 147 16.12 7.41 -10.52
CA ARG A 147 17.22 6.45 -10.71
C ARG A 147 17.51 6.19 -12.18
N GLU A 148 16.49 5.96 -13.00
CA GLU A 148 16.64 5.74 -14.45
C GLU A 148 17.29 6.93 -15.14
N LEU A 149 16.88 8.15 -14.81
CA LEU A 149 17.47 9.38 -15.37
C LEU A 149 18.99 9.48 -15.07
N VAL A 150 19.40 9.06 -13.87
CA VAL A 150 20.82 9.00 -13.48
C VAL A 150 21.56 7.90 -14.24
N LEU A 151 20.97 6.71 -14.37
CA LEU A 151 21.56 5.58 -15.09
C LEU A 151 21.77 5.86 -16.58
N GLU A 152 20.83 6.56 -17.22
CA GLU A 152 20.93 6.98 -18.62
C GLU A 152 21.89 8.17 -18.84
N GLY A 153 22.43 8.76 -17.76
CA GLY A 153 23.29 9.93 -17.83
C GLY A 153 22.56 11.21 -18.24
N THR A 154 21.24 11.26 -18.03
CA THR A 154 20.43 12.44 -18.33
C THR A 154 20.80 13.56 -17.36
N ARG A 155 21.18 14.71 -17.92
CA ARG A 155 21.52 15.89 -17.12
C ARG A 155 20.26 16.65 -16.74
N LEU A 156 19.86 16.50 -15.49
CA LEU A 156 18.76 17.26 -14.90
C LEU A 156 19.11 18.74 -14.77
N THR A 157 18.11 19.61 -14.88
CA THR A 157 18.27 21.00 -14.47
C THR A 157 18.20 21.09 -12.95
N SER A 158 18.73 22.17 -12.36
CA SER A 158 18.64 22.39 -10.91
C SER A 158 17.18 22.39 -10.41
N SER A 159 16.25 22.86 -11.24
CA SER A 159 14.81 22.84 -10.93
C SER A 159 14.25 21.42 -10.87
N ASP A 160 14.69 20.53 -11.76
CA ASP A 160 14.24 19.14 -11.78
C ASP A 160 14.81 18.37 -10.58
N GLU A 161 16.07 18.60 -10.24
CA GLU A 161 16.72 18.00 -9.07
C GLU A 161 16.02 18.41 -7.77
N GLU A 162 15.66 19.69 -7.63
CA GLU A 162 14.92 20.20 -6.48
C GLU A 162 13.51 19.61 -6.40
N ALA A 163 12.80 19.50 -7.53
CA ALA A 163 11.48 18.91 -7.59
C ALA A 163 11.50 17.41 -7.19
N LEU A 164 12.41 16.63 -7.75
CA LEU A 164 12.56 15.20 -7.40
C LEU A 164 12.91 15.01 -5.93
N ARG A 165 13.80 15.84 -5.39
CA ARG A 165 14.14 15.80 -3.96
C ARG A 165 12.93 16.11 -3.08
N SER A 166 12.18 17.16 -3.42
CA SER A 166 10.98 17.56 -2.67
C SER A 166 9.91 16.46 -2.67
N ILE A 167 9.72 15.76 -3.79
CA ILE A 167 8.81 14.62 -3.89
C ILE A 167 9.26 13.48 -2.96
N CYS A 168 10.54 13.11 -2.98
CA CYS A 168 11.08 12.06 -2.12
C CYS A 168 10.94 12.41 -0.63
N GLU A 169 11.27 13.66 -0.27
CA GLU A 169 11.13 14.16 1.10
C GLU A 169 9.68 14.14 1.59
N THR A 170 8.73 14.52 0.74
CA THR A 170 7.29 14.51 1.07
C THR A 170 6.78 13.08 1.29
N SER A 171 7.24 12.13 0.48
CA SER A 171 6.89 10.71 0.65
C SER A 171 7.46 10.15 1.97
N GLU A 172 8.73 10.45 2.28
CA GLU A 172 9.37 10.03 3.52
C GLU A 172 8.72 10.67 4.75
N GLU A 173 8.38 11.97 4.68
CA GLU A 173 7.67 12.67 5.77
C GLU A 173 6.30 12.05 6.02
N THR A 174 5.56 11.68 4.96
CA THR A 174 4.28 10.98 5.08
C THR A 174 4.46 9.65 5.82
N ALA A 175 5.52 8.89 5.51
CA ALA A 175 5.80 7.63 6.20
C ALA A 175 6.18 7.84 7.68
N ARG A 176 6.93 8.90 8.01
CA ARG A 176 7.25 9.27 9.40
C ARG A 176 5.99 9.65 10.19
N ARG A 177 5.05 10.38 9.59
CA ARG A 177 3.76 10.70 10.25
C ARG A 177 2.91 9.44 10.48
N VAL A 178 2.96 8.47 9.56
CA VAL A 178 2.29 7.18 9.76
C VAL A 178 2.94 6.39 10.90
N LEU A 179 4.26 6.43 11.04
CA LEU A 179 4.96 5.84 12.18
C LEU A 179 4.53 6.44 13.52
N GLU A 180 4.42 7.77 13.59
CA GLU A 180 3.90 8.46 14.78
C GLU A 180 2.46 8.01 15.09
N GLU A 181 1.58 7.95 14.07
CA GLU A 181 0.21 7.43 14.21
C GLU A 181 0.19 5.97 14.70
N GLN A 182 1.09 5.12 14.20
CA GLN A 182 1.22 3.71 14.61
C GLN A 182 1.66 3.56 16.07
N CYS A 183 2.60 4.41 16.54
CA CYS A 183 2.99 4.45 17.94
C CYS A 183 1.79 4.83 18.83
N ASP A 184 1.06 5.89 18.48
CA ASP A 184 -0.10 6.35 19.25
C ASP A 184 -1.19 5.25 19.35
N ILE A 185 -1.44 4.52 18.26
CA ILE A 185 -2.41 3.40 18.23
C ILE A 185 -2.01 2.29 19.22
N LEU A 186 -0.72 1.95 19.28
CA LEU A 186 -0.22 0.88 20.14
C LEU A 186 -0.19 1.30 21.63
N GLU A 187 0.13 2.57 21.92
CA GLU A 187 0.11 3.10 23.29
C GLU A 187 -1.31 3.12 23.88
N GLN A 188 -2.31 3.48 23.06
CA GLN A 188 -3.72 3.48 23.47
C GLN A 188 -4.27 2.10 23.81
N GLN A 189 -3.66 1.01 23.32
CA GLN A 189 -4.04 -0.35 23.70
C GLN A 189 -3.42 -0.84 25.01
N GLN A 190 -2.31 -0.23 25.44
CA GLN A 190 -1.61 -0.60 26.67
C GLN A 190 -2.14 0.15 27.90
N SER A 191 -2.98 1.17 27.69
CA SER A 191 -3.61 2.00 28.72
C SER A 191 -5.00 1.48 29.11
#